data_AF-A0A519LTF2-F1
#
_entry.id   AF-A0A519LTF2-F1
#
_cell.length_a   1.000
_cell.length_b   1.000
_cell.length_c   1.000
_cell.angle_alpha   90.00
_cell.angle_beta   90.00
_cell.angle_gamma   90.00
#
_symmetry.space_group_name_H-M   'P 1'
#
loop_
_entity.id
_entity.type
_entity.pdbx_description
1 polymer ?
#
loop_
_entity_poly.entity_id
_entity_poly.type
_entity_poly.pdbx_seq_one_letter_code
_entity_poly.pdbx_strand_id
1 'polypeptide(L)'
;SLAELFLDYGDGYIGAGPLCWSPGEVMLLLTDWLPRKAVLDTDERNALPFVLRRWLTFALTQQGVDRQWISFVVDAVDTFLPEFQDAFDDETAWGPGKQVVAALSERGIDLTDRHAVDDAIRQLNAEQLAHRLLP
;
A
#
# COMPACT_ATOMS: atom_id res chain seq x y z
N SER A 1 -7.63 8.44 3.18
CA SER A 1 -7.29 9.29 2.01
C SER A 1 -5.87 8.99 1.54
N LEU A 2 -5.52 9.26 0.27
CA LEU A 2 -4.16 9.00 -0.24
C LEU A 2 -3.06 9.74 0.54
N ALA A 3 -3.34 10.94 1.06
CA ALA A 3 -2.37 11.70 1.85
C ALA A 3 -2.07 11.03 3.21
N GLU A 4 -3.09 10.49 3.88
CA GLU A 4 -2.90 9.69 5.11
C GLU A 4 -2.10 8.42 4.81
N LEU A 5 -2.40 7.75 3.70
CA LEU A 5 -1.64 6.57 3.27
C LEU A 5 -0.14 6.87 3.09
N PHE A 6 0.20 8.02 2.51
CA PHE A 6 1.59 8.42 2.33
C PHE A 6 2.27 8.79 3.66
N LEU A 7 1.52 9.34 4.62
CA LEU A 7 2.01 9.58 5.97
C LEU A 7 2.26 8.25 6.69
N ASP A 8 1.34 7.30 6.62
CA ASP A 8 1.48 5.97 7.23
C ASP A 8 2.67 5.21 6.66
N TYR A 9 2.85 5.25 5.33
CA TYR A 9 4.05 4.72 4.69
C TYR A 9 5.30 5.43 5.22
N GLY A 10 5.30 6.77 5.18
CA GLY A 10 6.44 7.58 5.57
C GLY A 10 6.89 7.34 7.01
N ASP A 11 5.96 7.31 7.96
CA ASP A 11 6.24 7.14 9.40
C ASP A 11 6.72 5.72 9.72
N GLY A 12 6.16 4.71 9.03
CA GLY A 12 6.50 3.32 9.28
C GLY A 12 7.74 2.80 8.54
N TYR A 13 8.07 3.36 7.38
CA TYR A 13 9.03 2.77 6.44
C TYR A 13 10.18 3.69 6.05
N ILE A 14 10.00 5.01 6.10
CA ILE A 14 11.09 5.95 5.82
C ILE A 14 11.80 6.30 7.14
N GLY A 15 12.95 5.68 7.39
CA GLY A 15 13.70 5.88 8.64
C GLY A 15 14.11 7.34 8.93
N ALA A 16 14.20 8.18 7.88
CA ALA A 16 14.49 9.61 8.01
C ALA A 16 13.26 10.46 8.37
N GLY A 17 12.05 9.90 8.36
CA GLY A 17 10.80 10.56 8.72
C GLY A 17 9.81 10.66 7.54
N PRO A 18 8.53 10.97 7.83
CA PRO A 18 7.43 10.79 6.88
C PRO A 18 7.46 11.71 5.65
N LEU A 19 8.28 12.76 5.68
CA LEU A 19 8.46 13.69 4.57
C LEU A 19 9.78 13.50 3.81
N CYS A 20 10.63 12.56 4.23
CA CYS A 20 12.00 12.38 3.71
C CYS A 20 12.04 11.43 2.50
N TRP A 21 11.30 11.79 1.44
CA TRP A 21 11.16 10.97 0.24
C TRP A 21 12.42 10.96 -0.64
N SER A 22 12.69 9.83 -1.26
CA SER A 22 13.74 9.65 -2.27
C SER A 22 13.19 8.84 -3.45
N PRO A 23 13.89 8.76 -4.60
CA PRO A 23 13.47 7.90 -5.70
C PRO A 23 13.33 6.43 -5.28
N GLY A 24 14.19 5.97 -4.35
CA GLY A 24 14.13 4.62 -3.79
C GLY A 24 12.89 4.40 -2.92
N GLU A 25 12.44 5.42 -2.19
CA GLU A 25 11.20 5.34 -1.41
C GLU A 25 9.97 5.31 -2.31
N VAL A 26 9.99 6.05 -3.42
CA VAL A 26 8.91 5.99 -4.42
C VAL A 26 8.84 4.61 -5.06
N MET A 27 10.00 4.04 -5.42
CA MET A 27 10.11 2.66 -5.92
C MET A 27 9.48 1.69 -4.92
N LEU A 28 9.96 1.66 -3.67
CA LEU A 28 9.47 0.73 -2.64
C LEU A 28 7.97 0.91 -2.35
N LEU A 29 7.47 2.15 -2.32
CA LEU A 29 6.05 2.40 -2.18
C LEU A 29 5.24 1.72 -3.30
N LEU A 30 5.63 1.97 -4.55
CA LEU A 30 4.87 1.54 -5.75
C LEU A 30 5.01 0.04 -6.03
N THR A 31 6.20 -0.53 -5.81
CA THR A 31 6.50 -1.90 -6.27
C THR A 31 6.47 -2.95 -5.16
N ASP A 32 6.51 -2.55 -3.89
CA ASP A 32 6.39 -3.47 -2.75
C ASP A 32 5.21 -3.10 -1.85
N TRP A 33 5.22 -1.91 -1.27
CA TRP A 33 4.35 -1.62 -0.14
C TRP A 33 2.88 -1.57 -0.53
N LEU A 34 2.54 -0.83 -1.59
CA LEU A 34 1.17 -0.69 -2.07
C LEU A 34 0.59 -2.03 -2.54
N PRO A 35 1.22 -2.79 -3.47
CA PRO A 35 0.72 -4.10 -3.88
C PRO A 35 0.49 -5.05 -2.71
N ARG A 36 1.43 -5.04 -1.75
CA ARG A 36 1.42 -5.95 -0.61
C ARG A 36 0.39 -5.60 0.47
N LYS A 37 0.16 -4.31 0.73
CA LYS A 37 -0.56 -3.86 1.94
C LYS A 37 -1.79 -3.01 1.68
N ALA A 38 -1.81 -2.22 0.63
CA ALA A 38 -2.88 -1.26 0.43
C ALA A 38 -4.09 -1.91 -0.25
N VAL A 39 -5.27 -1.47 0.18
CA VAL A 39 -6.54 -1.66 -0.52
C VAL A 39 -6.92 -0.28 -1.03
N LEU A 40 -7.06 -0.16 -2.35
CA LEU A 40 -7.43 1.08 -3.02
C LEU A 40 -8.63 0.79 -3.92
N ASP A 41 -9.64 1.65 -3.84
CA ASP A 41 -10.73 1.63 -4.81
C ASP A 41 -10.27 2.15 -6.19
N THR A 42 -11.13 2.03 -7.20
CA THR A 42 -10.80 2.44 -8.57
C THR A 42 -10.48 3.93 -8.68
N ASP A 43 -11.18 4.78 -7.92
CA ASP A 43 -10.98 6.23 -7.98
C ASP A 43 -9.65 6.63 -7.32
N GLU A 44 -9.33 6.02 -6.18
CA GLU A 44 -8.04 6.18 -5.50
C GLU A 44 -6.87 5.69 -6.37
N ARG A 45 -7.00 4.52 -7.03
CA ARG A 45 -5.97 4.02 -7.96
C ARG A 45 -5.75 4.96 -9.14
N ASN A 46 -6.82 5.48 -9.72
CA ASN A 46 -6.73 6.43 -10.83
C ASN A 46 -6.11 7.78 -10.39
N ALA A 47 -6.41 8.22 -9.17
CA ALA A 47 -5.87 9.46 -8.61
C ALA A 47 -4.43 9.31 -8.11
N LEU A 48 -4.01 8.10 -7.72
CA LEU A 48 -2.74 7.81 -7.05
C LEU A 48 -1.54 8.49 -7.73
N PRO A 49 -1.30 8.36 -9.04
CA PRO A 49 -0.11 8.93 -9.65
C PRO A 49 -0.09 10.46 -9.53
N PHE A 50 -1.23 11.10 -9.77
CA PHE A 50 -1.34 12.55 -9.71
C PHE A 50 -1.15 13.06 -8.27
N VAL A 51 -1.81 12.43 -7.31
CA VAL A 51 -1.74 12.83 -5.90
C VAL A 51 -0.36 12.56 -5.32
N LEU A 52 0.29 11.45 -5.69
CA LEU A 52 1.65 11.13 -5.25
C LEU A 52 2.66 12.19 -5.74
N ARG A 53 2.64 12.59 -7.01
CA ARG A 53 3.54 13.65 -7.52
C ARG A 53 3.37 14.98 -6.76
N ARG A 54 2.12 15.35 -6.44
CA ARG A 54 1.82 16.55 -5.64
C ARG A 54 2.28 16.40 -4.19
N TRP A 55 2.09 15.23 -3.61
CA TRP A 55 2.57 14.90 -2.26
C TRP A 55 4.09 15.01 -2.16
N LEU A 56 4.83 14.39 -3.09
CA LEU A 56 6.30 14.45 -3.13
C LEU A 56 6.79 15.89 -3.24
N THR A 57 6.16 16.69 -4.13
CA THR A 57 6.49 18.10 -4.27
C THR A 57 6.27 18.86 -2.97
N PHE A 58 5.15 18.62 -2.29
CA PHE A 58 4.85 19.22 -0.99
C PHE A 58 5.85 18.78 0.09
N ALA A 59 5.99 17.48 0.32
CA ALA A 59 6.82 16.91 1.37
C ALA A 59 8.27 17.39 1.27
N LEU A 60 8.86 17.36 0.08
CA LEU A 60 10.24 17.79 -0.14
C LEU A 60 10.41 19.31 -0.06
N THR A 61 9.40 20.08 -0.46
CA THR A 61 9.40 21.53 -0.25
C THR A 61 9.40 21.86 1.25
N GLN A 62 8.64 21.12 2.07
CA GLN A 62 8.64 21.28 3.52
C GLN A 62 9.99 20.89 4.16
N GLN A 63 10.75 20.00 3.52
CA GLN A 63 12.12 19.66 3.91
C GLN A 63 13.18 20.65 3.40
N GLY A 64 12.78 21.71 2.68
CA GLY A 64 13.70 22.70 2.13
C GLY A 64 14.54 22.20 0.96
N VAL A 65 14.11 21.13 0.28
CA VAL A 65 14.82 20.58 -0.88
C VAL A 65 14.64 21.51 -2.08
N ASP A 66 15.73 21.75 -2.80
CA ASP A 66 15.70 22.57 -4.01
C ASP A 66 14.85 21.90 -5.10
N ARG A 67 14.11 22.72 -5.86
CA ARG A 67 13.18 22.25 -6.90
C ARG A 67 13.84 21.33 -7.93
N GLN A 68 15.12 21.53 -8.25
CA GLN A 68 15.84 20.68 -9.21
C GLN A 68 16.02 19.24 -8.69
N TRP A 69 16.08 19.06 -7.37
CA TRP A 69 16.21 17.73 -6.76
C TRP A 69 14.84 17.07 -6.56
N ILE A 70 13.80 17.87 -6.33
CA ILE A 70 12.41 17.39 -6.26
C ILE A 70 11.98 16.71 -7.56
N SER A 71 12.35 17.26 -8.73
CA SER A 71 11.95 16.67 -10.02
C SER A 71 12.42 15.22 -10.17
N PHE A 72 13.63 14.88 -9.74
CA PHE A 72 14.12 13.49 -9.79
C PHE A 72 13.27 12.52 -8.96
N VAL A 73 12.75 12.96 -7.81
CA VAL A 73 11.88 12.13 -6.98
C VAL A 73 10.48 12.01 -7.58
N VAL A 74 9.98 13.09 -8.18
CA VAL A 74 8.69 13.10 -8.89
C VAL A 74 8.72 12.21 -10.14
N ASP A 75 9.80 12.24 -10.92
CA ASP A 75 9.99 11.44 -12.13
C ASP A 75 10.09 9.93 -11.84
N ALA A 76 10.46 9.55 -10.61
CA ALA A 76 10.44 8.17 -10.17
C ALA A 76 9.01 7.58 -10.19
N VAL A 77 7.97 8.41 -10.02
CA VAL A 77 6.58 7.94 -10.12
C VAL A 77 6.30 7.36 -11.50
N ASP A 78 6.65 8.08 -12.57
CA ASP A 78 6.45 7.61 -13.94
C ASP A 78 7.31 6.39 -14.28
N THR A 79 8.49 6.29 -13.65
CA THR A 79 9.41 5.17 -13.81
C THR A 79 8.81 3.86 -13.28
N PHE A 80 8.17 3.89 -12.10
CA PHE A 80 7.69 2.68 -11.41
C PHE A 80 6.18 2.46 -11.51
N LEU A 81 5.44 3.40 -12.13
CA LEU A 81 3.99 3.26 -12.29
C LEU A 81 3.57 2.00 -13.07
N PRO A 82 4.25 1.59 -14.16
CA PRO A 82 3.89 0.36 -14.86
C PRO A 82 4.01 -0.88 -13.97
N GLU A 83 5.09 -0.98 -13.19
CA GLU A 83 5.30 -2.11 -12.26
C GLU A 83 4.23 -2.14 -11.16
N PHE A 84 3.81 -0.98 -10.65
CA PHE A 84 2.66 -0.90 -9.75
C PHE A 84 1.38 -1.42 -10.42
N GLN A 85 1.11 -1.02 -11.66
CA GLN A 85 -0.09 -1.44 -12.39
C GLN A 85 -0.13 -2.95 -12.60
N ASP A 86 1.02 -3.56 -12.89
CA ASP A 86 1.14 -5.01 -13.06
C ASP A 86 1.01 -5.75 -11.71
N ALA A 87 1.62 -5.23 -10.64
CA ALA A 87 1.68 -5.92 -9.35
C ALA A 87 0.44 -5.74 -8.47
N PHE A 88 -0.32 -4.65 -8.59
CA PHE A 88 -1.32 -4.31 -7.57
C PHE A 88 -2.48 -5.31 -7.46
N ASP A 89 -2.88 -5.88 -8.60
CA ASP A 89 -3.91 -6.92 -8.71
C ASP A 89 -3.33 -8.34 -8.78
N ASP A 90 -2.01 -8.50 -8.74
CA ASP A 90 -1.37 -9.81 -8.62
C ASP A 90 -1.47 -10.30 -7.16
N GLU A 91 -2.35 -11.28 -6.93
CA GLU A 91 -2.56 -11.91 -5.62
C GLU A 91 -1.28 -12.53 -5.04
N THR A 92 -0.30 -12.89 -5.88
CA THR A 92 0.98 -13.44 -5.42
C THR A 92 1.88 -12.38 -4.76
N ALA A 93 1.65 -11.10 -5.07
CA ALA A 93 2.33 -9.96 -4.44
C ALA A 93 1.67 -9.55 -3.11
N TRP A 94 0.49 -10.07 -2.79
CA TRP A 94 -0.26 -9.65 -1.60
C TRP A 94 0.36 -10.15 -0.31
N GLY A 95 0.43 -9.28 0.68
CA GLY A 95 0.83 -9.65 2.03
C GLY A 95 -0.30 -10.39 2.77
N PRO A 96 0.04 -11.11 3.86
CA PRO A 96 -0.94 -11.91 4.62
C PRO A 96 -2.17 -11.12 5.07
N GLY A 97 -1.98 -9.86 5.49
CA GLY A 97 -3.10 -9.00 5.92
C GLY A 97 -4.09 -8.71 4.78
N LYS A 98 -3.59 -8.38 3.59
CA LYS A 98 -4.41 -8.09 2.41
C LYS A 98 -5.14 -9.35 1.93
N GLN A 99 -4.47 -10.50 1.94
CA GLN A 99 -5.09 -11.80 1.65
C GLN A 99 -6.23 -12.15 2.61
N VAL A 100 -6.06 -11.91 3.92
CA VAL A 100 -7.13 -12.12 4.91
C VAL A 100 -8.31 -11.18 4.62
N VAL A 101 -8.07 -9.90 4.39
CA VAL A 101 -9.13 -8.93 4.07
C VAL A 101 -9.91 -9.35 2.82
N ALA A 102 -9.22 -9.78 1.77
CA ALA A 102 -9.86 -10.28 0.55
C ALA A 102 -10.72 -11.52 0.83
N ALA A 103 -10.17 -12.53 1.52
CA ALA A 103 -10.91 -13.75 1.86
C ALA A 103 -12.15 -13.49 2.74
N LEU A 104 -12.08 -12.53 3.67
CA LEU A 104 -13.23 -12.12 4.46
C LEU A 104 -14.30 -11.41 3.62
N SER A 105 -13.86 -10.55 2.69
CA SER A 105 -14.75 -9.82 1.78
C SER A 105 -15.49 -10.77 0.84
N GLU A 106 -14.82 -11.78 0.28
CA GLU A 106 -15.43 -12.83 -0.54
C GLU A 106 -16.48 -13.65 0.21
N ARG A 107 -16.31 -13.81 1.53
CA ARG A 107 -17.27 -14.46 2.42
C ARG A 107 -18.43 -13.54 2.81
N GLY A 108 -18.45 -12.29 2.34
CA GLY A 108 -19.48 -11.30 2.66
C GLY A 108 -19.44 -10.81 4.11
N ILE A 109 -18.29 -10.91 4.78
CA ILE A 109 -18.12 -10.44 6.16
C ILE A 109 -18.07 -8.91 6.17
N ASP A 110 -18.88 -8.30 7.04
CA ASP A 110 -18.80 -6.87 7.31
C ASP A 110 -17.50 -6.55 8.05
N LEU A 111 -16.55 -5.93 7.34
CA LEU A 111 -15.25 -5.56 7.89
C LEU A 111 -15.32 -4.45 8.95
N THR A 112 -16.46 -3.77 9.10
CA THR A 112 -16.67 -2.77 10.14
C THR A 112 -17.17 -3.37 11.46
N ASP A 113 -17.69 -4.60 11.42
CA ASP A 113 -18.06 -5.36 12.61
C ASP A 113 -16.86 -6.18 13.11
N ARG A 114 -16.22 -5.66 14.17
CA ARG A 114 -15.07 -6.32 14.80
C ARG A 114 -15.36 -7.75 15.24
N HIS A 115 -16.56 -8.04 15.76
CA HIS A 115 -16.89 -9.37 16.23
C HIS A 115 -17.00 -10.34 15.06
N ALA A 116 -17.64 -9.92 13.96
CA ALA A 116 -17.73 -10.71 12.74
C ALA A 116 -16.34 -10.98 12.13
N VAL A 117 -15.47 -9.97 12.11
CA VAL A 117 -14.08 -10.11 11.64
C VAL A 117 -13.30 -11.11 12.52
N ASP A 118 -13.35 -10.96 13.84
CA ASP A 118 -12.60 -11.83 14.76
C ASP A 118 -13.03 -13.29 14.66
N ASP A 119 -14.34 -13.55 14.57
CA ASP A 119 -14.88 -14.89 14.41
C ASP A 119 -14.46 -15.51 13.07
N ALA A 120 -14.55 -14.75 11.99
CA ALA A 120 -14.18 -15.22 10.66
C ALA A 120 -12.66 -15.48 10.53
N ILE A 121 -11.81 -14.66 11.16
CA ILE A 121 -10.36 -14.92 11.25
C ILE A 121 -10.08 -16.21 12.01
N ARG A 122 -10.74 -16.44 13.15
CA ARG A 122 -10.58 -17.70 13.91
C ARG A 122 -10.96 -18.91 13.06
N GLN A 123 -12.06 -18.82 12.30
CA GLN A 123 -12.49 -19.87 11.41
C GLN A 123 -11.47 -20.13 10.28
N LEU A 124 -11.00 -19.08 9.61
CA LEU A 124 -9.96 -19.18 8.57
C LEU A 124 -8.69 -19.86 9.08
N ASN A 125 -8.23 -19.50 10.27
CA ASN A 125 -7.06 -20.11 10.89
C ASN A 125 -7.27 -21.61 11.18
N ALA A 126 -8.46 -21.99 11.66
CA ALA A 126 -8.80 -23.39 11.92
C ALA A 126 -8.84 -24.22 10.63
N GLU A 127 -9.41 -23.68 9.55
CA GLU A 127 -9.45 -24.32 8.22
C GLU A 127 -8.04 -24.52 7.64
N GLN A 128 -7.19 -23.49 7.70
CA GLN A 128 -5.80 -23.60 7.24
C GLN A 128 -5.00 -24.62 8.05
N LEU A 129 -5.19 -24.66 9.37
CA LEU A 129 -4.54 -25.63 10.23
C LEU A 129 -4.98 -27.06 9.90
N ALA A 130 -6.29 -27.28 9.72
CA ALA A 130 -6.83 -28.57 9.32
C ALA A 130 -6.23 -29.03 7.98
N HIS A 131 -6.15 -28.14 6.98
CA HIS A 131 -5.58 -28.45 5.67
C HIS A 131 -4.10 -28.86 5.74
N ARG A 132 -3.30 -28.23 6.62
CA ARG A 132 -1.88 -28.60 6.84
C ARG A 132 -1.68 -29.91 7.59
N LEU A 133 -2.70 -30.38 8.32
CA LEU A 133 -2.65 -31.60 9.13
C LEU A 133 -3.21 -32.82 8.41
N LEU A 134 -3.84 -32.64 7.24
CA LEU A 134 -4.26 -33.74 6.37
C LEU A 134 -3.07 -34.19 5.50
N PRO A 135 -2.79 -35.51 5.42
CA PRO A 135 -1.66 -36.07 4.66
C PRO A 135 -1.83 -35.98 3.14
#